data_AF-A0A736PCQ5-F1
#
_entry.id   AF-A0A736PCQ5-F1
#
_cell.length_a   1.000
_cell.length_b   1.000
_cell.length_c   1.000
_cell.angle_alpha   90.00
_cell.angle_beta   90.00
_cell.angle_gamma   90.00
#
_symmetry.space_group_name_H-M   'P 1'
#
loop_
_entity.id
_entity.type
_entity.pdbx_description
1 polymer ?
#
loop_
_entity_poly.entity_id
_entity_poly.type
_entity_poly.pdbx_seq_one_letter_code
_entity_poly.pdbx_strand_id
1 'polypeptide(L)'
;MYGTCKKLCRLLSEQYPAETPLNLIVWSPSDIEALADGMECAVSDQDIKDVLARLDAIPEEQRLPGLNWEPKNRLCSLKQVEEALDRLISSHGEHCPLPLSVDVQAELFPEVMHTRTDRRMQREKIAFTRKMRREDRALEHRWLLRQNLLGQAMTELNFQSPETISAWYTRWADEFDARELAHGFWQWRTRFASLKPLDWLRDSDEPLYAVMHEIRFIVRDTPAHVREAERWQVPNKLTDRSRG
;
A
#
# COMPACT_ATOMS: atom_id res chain seq x y z
N MET A 1 7.66 71.25 -16.02
CA MET A 1 6.38 71.98 -16.27
C MET A 1 5.22 71.03 -15.94
N TYR A 2 4.82 70.96 -14.67
CA TYR A 2 3.64 70.19 -14.27
C TYR A 2 2.43 71.09 -14.44
N GLY A 3 1.51 70.70 -15.34
CA GLY A 3 0.17 71.24 -15.39
C GLY A 3 -0.48 71.02 -14.02
N THR A 4 -0.48 72.09 -13.24
CA THR A 4 -0.82 72.14 -11.82
C THR A 4 -2.17 71.50 -11.53
N CYS A 5 -2.18 70.66 -10.49
CA CYS A 5 -3.27 70.14 -9.65
C CYS A 5 -4.69 70.69 -9.93
N LYS A 6 -4.87 72.01 -10.09
CA LYS A 6 -6.12 72.68 -10.52
C LYS A 6 -6.80 72.05 -11.75
N LYS A 7 -6.05 71.61 -12.77
CA LYS A 7 -6.63 71.03 -14.00
C LYS A 7 -7.15 69.61 -13.76
N LEU A 8 -6.46 68.85 -12.91
CA LEU A 8 -6.89 67.53 -12.45
C LEU A 8 -8.11 67.63 -11.52
N CYS A 9 -8.12 68.56 -10.57
CA CYS A 9 -9.26 68.77 -9.66
C CYS A 9 -10.54 69.15 -10.43
N ARG A 10 -10.43 69.98 -11.47
CA ARG A 10 -11.58 70.36 -12.31
C ARG A 10 -12.14 69.18 -13.12
N LEU A 11 -11.26 68.35 -13.70
CA LEU A 11 -11.64 67.16 -14.46
C LEU A 11 -12.29 66.08 -13.56
N LEU A 12 -11.80 65.94 -12.33
CA LEU A 12 -12.34 65.01 -11.35
C LEU A 12 -13.70 65.46 -10.80
N SER A 13 -13.91 66.76 -10.59
CA SER A 13 -15.23 67.29 -10.20
C SER A 13 -16.28 67.19 -11.32
N GLU A 14 -15.86 67.20 -12.59
CA GLU A 14 -16.74 67.00 -13.75
C GLU A 14 -17.12 65.52 -13.94
N GLN A 15 -16.25 64.57 -13.55
CA GLN A 15 -16.46 63.13 -13.73
C GLN A 15 -17.24 62.43 -12.62
N TYR A 16 -17.31 63.01 -11.41
CA TYR A 16 -17.90 62.37 -10.23
C TYR A 16 -18.86 63.32 -9.48
N PRO A 17 -20.12 63.47 -9.93
CA PRO A 17 -21.14 64.21 -9.20
C PRO A 17 -21.64 63.44 -7.96
N ALA A 18 -22.09 64.20 -6.95
CA ALA A 18 -22.29 63.76 -5.56
C ALA A 18 -23.42 62.72 -5.29
N GLU A 19 -24.02 62.10 -6.31
CA GLU A 19 -25.22 61.24 -6.14
C GLU A 19 -24.98 59.73 -6.30
N THR A 20 -23.75 59.25 -6.46
CA THR A 20 -23.45 57.80 -6.56
C THR A 20 -22.42 57.36 -5.52
N PRO A 21 -22.70 56.35 -4.69
CA PRO A 21 -21.78 55.95 -3.62
C PRO A 21 -20.80 54.85 -4.07
N LEU A 22 -19.68 54.84 -3.33
CA LEU A 22 -18.65 53.79 -3.17
C LEU A 22 -17.61 53.66 -4.30
N ASN A 23 -16.36 54.06 -4.02
CA ASN A 23 -15.31 53.10 -3.65
C ASN A 23 -13.96 53.76 -3.32
N LEU A 24 -13.18 53.07 -2.48
CA LEU A 24 -11.74 53.20 -2.23
C LEU A 24 -11.20 54.58 -1.80
N ILE A 25 -10.97 54.72 -0.49
CA ILE A 25 -9.86 55.56 -0.01
C ILE A 25 -8.62 54.65 0.06
N VAL A 26 -7.64 54.88 -0.81
CA VAL A 26 -6.26 54.42 -0.60
C VAL A 26 -5.57 55.50 0.22
N TRP A 27 -5.17 55.16 1.44
CA TRP A 27 -4.49 56.07 2.36
C TRP A 27 -2.99 56.07 2.06
N SER A 28 -2.35 57.24 2.08
CA SER A 28 -0.88 57.32 2.08
C SER A 28 -0.34 57.18 3.52
N PRO A 29 0.89 56.69 3.73
CA PRO A 29 1.47 56.54 5.07
C PRO A 29 1.46 57.84 5.90
N SER A 30 1.63 58.99 5.24
CA SER A 30 1.57 60.32 5.88
C SER A 30 0.15 60.73 6.29
N ASP A 31 -0.88 60.27 5.57
CA ASP A 31 -2.28 60.54 5.92
C ASP A 31 -2.75 59.68 7.09
N ILE A 32 -2.19 58.47 7.22
CA ILE A 32 -2.41 57.59 8.39
C ILE A 32 -1.73 58.19 9.63
N GLU A 33 -0.49 58.68 9.48
CA GLU A 33 0.24 59.33 10.57
C GLU A 33 -0.42 60.65 10.99
N ALA A 34 -0.88 61.49 10.05
CA ALA A 34 -1.53 62.77 10.39
C ALA A 34 -2.93 62.62 10.99
N LEU A 35 -3.65 61.52 10.71
CA LEU A 35 -4.90 61.21 11.40
C LEU A 35 -4.64 60.66 12.81
N ALA A 36 -3.59 59.86 12.98
CA ALA A 36 -3.19 59.30 14.26
C ALA A 36 -2.52 60.35 15.18
N ASP A 37 -1.88 61.39 14.63
CA ASP A 37 -1.25 62.45 15.40
C ASP A 37 -2.33 63.34 16.06
N GLY A 38 -2.54 63.10 17.36
CA GLY A 38 -3.55 63.78 18.17
C GLY A 38 -4.79 62.95 18.48
N MET A 39 -4.95 61.76 17.87
CA MET A 39 -5.90 60.76 18.35
C MET A 39 -5.18 59.83 19.32
N GLU A 40 -5.25 60.13 20.62
CA GLU A 40 -5.24 59.05 21.59
C GLU A 40 -6.51 58.23 21.35
N CYS A 41 -6.47 57.28 20.41
CA CYS A 41 -7.44 56.18 20.37
C CYS A 41 -7.15 55.25 21.56
N ALA A 42 -7.30 55.78 22.77
CA ALA A 42 -7.69 54.96 23.90
C ALA A 42 -9.11 54.51 23.56
N VAL A 43 -9.22 53.40 22.82
CA VAL A 43 -10.48 52.67 22.69
C VAL A 43 -10.94 52.48 24.13
N SER A 44 -12.03 53.13 24.51
CA SER A 44 -12.44 53.04 25.90
C SER A 44 -12.76 51.58 26.19
N ASP A 45 -12.53 51.13 27.41
CA ASP A 45 -12.96 49.79 27.82
C ASP A 45 -14.44 49.55 27.49
N GLN A 46 -15.25 50.61 27.38
CA GLN A 46 -16.64 50.56 26.97
C GLN A 46 -16.82 50.30 25.47
N ASP A 47 -16.04 50.93 24.59
CA ASP A 47 -16.11 50.68 23.14
C ASP A 47 -15.64 49.27 22.78
N ILE A 48 -14.61 48.77 23.48
CA ILE A 48 -14.19 47.35 23.36
C ILE A 48 -15.34 46.45 23.80
N LYS A 49 -15.96 46.73 24.97
CA LYS A 49 -17.10 45.94 25.46
C LYS A 49 -18.30 45.97 24.51
N ASP A 50 -18.59 47.11 23.88
CA ASP A 50 -19.73 47.26 22.99
C ASP A 50 -19.51 46.51 21.66
N VAL A 51 -18.29 46.55 21.11
CA VAL A 51 -17.92 45.74 19.94
C VAL A 51 -17.97 44.25 20.28
N LEU A 52 -17.44 43.85 21.44
CA LEU A 52 -17.49 42.46 21.91
C LEU A 52 -18.92 41.98 22.15
N ALA A 53 -19.79 42.81 22.74
CA ALA A 53 -21.19 42.50 22.97
C ALA A 53 -21.96 42.33 21.65
N ARG A 54 -21.63 43.13 20.62
CA ARG A 54 -22.21 43.00 19.28
C ARG A 54 -21.73 41.74 18.55
N LEU A 55 -20.48 41.32 18.75
CA LEU A 55 -19.97 40.04 18.23
C LEU A 55 -20.59 38.83 18.95
N ASP A 56 -20.77 38.92 20.27
CA ASP A 56 -21.46 37.91 21.07
C ASP A 56 -22.95 37.78 20.68
N ALA A 57 -23.58 38.87 20.20
CA ALA A 57 -24.97 38.91 19.76
C ALA A 57 -25.21 38.42 18.31
N ILE A 58 -24.17 38.04 17.55
CA ILE A 58 -24.33 37.44 16.22
C ILE A 58 -24.98 36.06 16.37
N PRO A 59 -26.14 35.78 15.72
CA PRO A 59 -26.81 34.49 15.77
C PRO A 59 -25.87 33.34 15.37
N GLU A 60 -25.97 32.19 16.04
CA GLU A 60 -25.12 31.02 15.76
C GLU A 60 -25.22 30.55 14.29
N GLU A 61 -26.36 30.76 13.64
CA GLU A 61 -26.61 30.45 12.22
C GLU A 61 -25.75 31.28 11.24
N GLN A 62 -25.24 32.43 11.68
CA GLN A 62 -24.36 33.30 10.88
C GLN A 62 -22.88 33.14 11.22
N ARG A 63 -22.55 32.29 12.21
CA ARG A 63 -21.16 31.97 12.57
C ARG A 63 -20.68 30.82 11.69
N LEU A 64 -19.42 30.89 11.25
CA LEU A 64 -18.81 29.78 10.53
C LEU A 64 -18.75 28.55 11.46
N PRO A 65 -19.39 27.42 11.11
CA PRO A 65 -19.37 26.23 11.95
C PRO A 65 -17.91 25.76 12.15
N GLY A 66 -17.55 25.44 13.40
CA GLY A 66 -16.19 25.05 13.78
C GLY A 66 -15.22 26.20 14.06
N LEU A 67 -15.55 27.45 13.69
CA LEU A 67 -14.74 28.63 14.03
C LEU A 67 -15.15 29.16 15.42
N ASN A 68 -14.78 28.44 16.47
CA ASN A 68 -15.03 28.88 17.85
C ASN A 68 -13.99 29.92 18.30
N TRP A 69 -14.05 31.11 17.70
CA TRP A 69 -13.25 32.24 18.19
C TRP A 69 -13.98 32.90 19.36
N GLU A 70 -13.43 32.70 20.56
CA GLU A 70 -13.89 33.37 21.76
C GLU A 70 -13.03 34.63 22.02
N PRO A 71 -13.62 35.83 22.08
CA PRO A 71 -12.86 37.06 22.26
C PRO A 71 -12.06 37.14 23.57
N LYS A 72 -12.46 36.37 24.58
CA LYS A 72 -11.79 36.27 25.90
C LYS A 72 -10.69 35.21 25.93
N ASN A 73 -10.55 34.42 24.87
CA ASN A 73 -9.62 33.30 24.82
C ASN A 73 -8.22 33.81 24.46
N ARG A 74 -7.35 33.88 25.48
CA ARG A 74 -5.98 34.43 25.37
C ARG A 74 -5.01 33.57 24.55
N LEU A 75 -5.47 32.44 24.02
CA LEU A 75 -4.62 31.46 23.34
C LEU A 75 -4.28 31.87 21.90
N CYS A 76 -5.13 32.66 21.23
CA CYS A 76 -4.90 33.10 19.85
C CYS A 76 -5.42 34.54 19.65
N SER A 77 -4.62 35.40 19.01
CA SER A 77 -5.05 36.77 18.70
C SER A 77 -5.97 36.80 17.48
N LEU A 78 -6.89 37.77 17.41
CA LEU A 78 -7.76 37.96 16.25
C LEU A 78 -6.94 38.05 14.94
N LYS A 79 -5.81 38.77 14.98
CA LYS A 79 -4.89 38.87 13.84
C LYS A 79 -4.34 37.52 13.38
N GLN A 80 -4.04 36.60 14.31
CA GLN A 80 -3.58 35.25 13.95
C GLN A 80 -4.67 34.42 13.28
N VAL A 81 -5.92 34.61 13.67
CA VAL A 81 -7.07 33.94 13.04
C VAL A 81 -7.29 34.50 11.63
N GLU A 82 -7.23 35.82 11.47
CA GLU A 82 -7.34 36.50 10.17
C GLU A 82 -6.23 36.05 9.21
N GLU A 83 -4.97 36.10 9.64
CA GLU A 83 -3.84 35.63 8.82
C GLU A 83 -3.95 34.15 8.44
N ALA A 84 -4.51 33.32 9.33
CA ALA A 84 -4.73 31.90 9.06
C ALA A 84 -5.84 31.69 8.02
N LEU A 85 -6.92 32.47 8.08
CA LEU A 85 -8.01 32.44 7.09
C LEU A 85 -7.54 32.94 5.73
N ASP A 86 -6.75 34.01 5.68
CA ASP A 86 -6.17 34.53 4.44
C ASP A 86 -5.30 33.48 3.76
N ARG A 87 -4.47 32.75 4.52
CA ARG A 87 -3.65 31.64 3.98
C ARG A 87 -4.50 30.45 3.56
N LEU A 88 -5.58 30.13 4.28
CA LEU A 88 -6.50 29.06 3.91
C LEU A 88 -7.21 29.37 2.58
N ILE A 89 -7.72 30.60 2.44
CA ILE A 89 -8.43 31.07 1.23
C ILE A 89 -7.45 31.17 0.05
N SER A 90 -6.27 31.78 0.28
CA SER A 90 -5.25 31.92 -0.76
C SER A 90 -4.71 30.57 -1.26
N SER A 91 -4.77 29.53 -0.42
CA SER A 91 -4.40 28.15 -0.81
C SER A 91 -5.58 27.32 -1.30
N HIS A 92 -6.77 27.90 -1.48
CA HIS A 92 -8.00 27.20 -1.86
C HIS A 92 -8.29 25.98 -0.97
N GLY A 93 -8.00 26.09 0.32
CA GLY A 93 -8.20 25.00 1.28
C GLY A 93 -7.06 23.98 1.35
N GLU A 94 -5.99 24.07 0.55
CA GLU A 94 -4.88 23.10 0.61
C GLU A 94 -4.06 23.20 1.90
N HIS A 95 -3.97 24.38 2.51
CA HIS A 95 -3.25 24.61 3.75
C HIS A 95 -4.18 25.15 4.84
N CYS A 96 -4.34 24.42 5.95
CA CYS A 96 -5.08 24.89 7.13
C CYS A 96 -4.09 25.15 8.27
N PRO A 97 -3.58 26.39 8.39
CA PRO A 97 -2.68 26.75 9.47
C PRO A 97 -3.45 26.95 10.78
N LEU A 98 -2.78 26.67 11.91
CA LEU A 98 -3.31 27.00 13.23
C LEU A 98 -3.56 28.53 13.31
N PRO A 99 -4.62 28.97 14.01
CA PRO A 99 -5.45 28.20 14.94
C PRO A 99 -6.71 27.57 14.32
N LEU A 100 -6.86 27.57 12.99
CA LEU A 100 -8.05 27.03 12.33
C LEU A 100 -8.11 25.51 12.49
N SER A 101 -9.32 25.00 12.76
CA SER A 101 -9.57 23.56 12.86
C SER A 101 -9.75 22.93 11.48
N VAL A 102 -9.58 21.62 11.41
CA VAL A 102 -9.87 20.85 10.19
C VAL A 102 -11.36 20.89 9.86
N ASP A 103 -12.23 21.10 10.84
CA ASP A 103 -13.67 21.23 10.64
C ASP A 103 -13.99 22.52 9.86
N VAL A 104 -13.35 23.65 10.19
CA VAL A 104 -13.47 24.91 9.41
C VAL A 104 -12.98 24.73 7.97
N GLN A 105 -11.90 23.97 7.77
CA GLN A 105 -11.42 23.62 6.43
C GLN A 105 -12.40 22.71 5.67
N ALA A 106 -13.06 21.76 6.36
CA ALA A 106 -14.02 20.85 5.75
C ALA A 106 -15.32 21.56 5.34
N GLU A 107 -15.77 22.53 6.12
CA GLU A 107 -16.96 23.35 5.82
C GLU A 107 -16.69 24.31 4.64
N LEU A 108 -15.53 24.98 4.62
CA LEU A 108 -15.20 25.96 3.59
C LEU A 108 -14.70 25.32 2.28
N PHE A 109 -14.04 24.17 2.36
CA PHE A 109 -13.41 23.47 1.21
C PHE A 109 -13.64 21.95 1.27
N PRO A 110 -14.90 21.48 1.15
CA PRO A 110 -15.22 20.05 1.25
C PRO A 110 -14.52 19.22 0.16
N GLU A 111 -14.27 19.79 -1.02
CA GLU A 111 -13.57 19.12 -2.12
C GLU A 111 -12.12 18.74 -1.75
N VAL A 112 -11.44 19.56 -0.93
CA VAL A 112 -10.07 19.25 -0.50
C VAL A 112 -10.06 18.06 0.46
N MET A 113 -11.08 17.94 1.32
CA MET A 113 -11.22 16.80 2.22
C MET A 113 -11.62 15.53 1.47
N HIS A 114 -12.52 15.62 0.50
CA HIS A 114 -12.87 14.50 -0.38
C HIS A 114 -11.65 14.01 -1.16
N THR A 115 -10.91 14.90 -1.84
CA THR A 115 -9.72 14.50 -2.62
C THR A 115 -8.61 13.92 -1.75
N ARG A 116 -8.41 14.41 -0.52
CA ARG A 116 -7.47 13.80 0.44
C ARG A 116 -7.90 12.40 0.86
N THR A 117 -9.19 12.23 1.15
CA THR A 117 -9.78 10.94 1.53
C THR A 117 -9.70 9.94 0.38
N ASP A 118 -10.02 10.36 -0.85
CA ASP A 118 -9.91 9.55 -2.05
C ASP A 118 -8.47 9.13 -2.34
N ARG A 119 -7.51 10.07 -2.23
CA ARG A 119 -6.08 9.77 -2.38
C ARG A 119 -5.62 8.76 -1.32
N ARG A 120 -6.10 8.89 -0.08
CA ARG A 120 -5.80 7.94 0.99
C ARG A 120 -6.38 6.56 0.68
N MET A 121 -7.67 6.48 0.35
CA MET A 121 -8.34 5.22 -0.03
C MET A 121 -7.65 4.56 -1.24
N GLN A 122 -7.27 5.35 -2.25
CA GLN A 122 -6.58 4.84 -3.42
C GLN A 122 -5.18 4.32 -3.08
N ARG A 123 -4.43 5.00 -2.20
CA ARG A 123 -3.14 4.51 -1.70
C ARG A 123 -3.30 3.20 -0.92
N GLU A 124 -4.32 3.10 -0.06
CA GLU A 124 -4.65 1.89 0.69
C GLU A 124 -5.01 0.73 -0.25
N LYS A 125 -5.85 0.97 -1.27
CA LYS A 125 -6.18 -0.02 -2.31
C LYS A 125 -4.95 -0.49 -3.09
N ILE A 126 -4.06 0.44 -3.48
CA ILE A 126 -2.81 0.09 -4.15
C ILE A 126 -1.89 -0.72 -3.23
N ALA A 127 -1.78 -0.35 -1.95
CA ALA A 127 -0.97 -1.09 -0.99
C ALA A 127 -1.52 -2.50 -0.76
N PHE A 128 -2.83 -2.63 -0.60
CA PHE A 128 -3.53 -3.92 -0.46
C PHE A 128 -3.31 -4.82 -1.67
N THR A 129 -3.57 -4.31 -2.88
CA THR A 129 -3.36 -5.09 -4.12
C THR A 129 -1.90 -5.47 -4.34
N ARG A 130 -0.94 -4.60 -3.98
CA ARG A 130 0.49 -4.94 -4.01
C ARG A 130 0.84 -6.05 -3.02
N LYS A 131 0.24 -6.04 -1.81
CA LYS A 131 0.43 -7.08 -0.80
C LYS A 131 -0.12 -8.41 -1.29
N MET A 132 -1.36 -8.44 -1.78
CA MET A 132 -1.97 -9.65 -2.36
C MET A 132 -1.10 -10.24 -3.47
N ARG A 133 -0.66 -9.43 -4.44
CA ARG A 133 0.22 -9.90 -5.53
C ARG A 133 1.57 -10.43 -5.05
N ARG A 134 2.08 -10.00 -3.89
CA ARG A 134 3.31 -10.55 -3.31
C ARG A 134 3.04 -11.91 -2.67
N GLU A 135 1.93 -12.04 -1.95
CA GLU A 135 1.48 -13.28 -1.34
C GLU A 135 1.16 -14.34 -2.39
N ASP A 136 0.43 -13.98 -3.44
CA ASP A 136 0.11 -14.87 -4.58
C ASP A 136 1.39 -15.38 -5.24
N ARG A 137 2.32 -14.48 -5.59
CA ARG A 137 3.62 -14.88 -6.16
C ARG A 137 4.44 -15.77 -5.23
N ALA A 138 4.36 -15.56 -3.90
CA ALA A 138 5.06 -16.40 -2.94
C ALA A 138 4.42 -17.80 -2.82
N LEU A 139 3.10 -17.90 -2.90
CA LEU A 139 2.37 -19.15 -2.97
C LEU A 139 2.69 -19.91 -4.26
N GLU A 140 2.58 -19.25 -5.41
CA GLU A 140 2.92 -19.81 -6.71
C GLU A 140 4.37 -20.27 -6.76
N HIS A 141 5.31 -19.47 -6.24
CA HIS A 141 6.71 -19.83 -6.19
C HIS A 141 6.96 -21.08 -5.33
N ARG A 142 6.33 -21.17 -4.14
CA ARG A 142 6.42 -22.37 -3.29
C ARG A 142 5.85 -23.61 -3.99
N TRP A 143 4.70 -23.46 -4.65
CA TRP A 143 4.09 -24.55 -5.42
C TRP A 143 4.98 -24.99 -6.58
N LEU A 144 5.55 -24.06 -7.34
CA LEU A 144 6.49 -24.37 -8.43
C LEU A 144 7.76 -25.05 -7.93
N LEU A 145 8.35 -24.59 -6.82
CA LEU A 145 9.51 -25.25 -6.21
C LEU A 145 9.18 -26.69 -5.80
N ARG A 146 8.03 -26.90 -5.15
CA ARG A 146 7.52 -28.24 -4.79
C ARG A 146 7.39 -29.13 -6.01
N GLN A 147 6.76 -28.65 -7.07
CA GLN A 147 6.58 -29.38 -8.33
C GLN A 147 7.91 -29.69 -9.01
N ASN A 148 8.86 -28.75 -9.02
CA ASN A 148 10.19 -28.96 -9.57
C ASN A 148 10.96 -30.03 -8.80
N LEU A 149 10.89 -30.03 -7.46
CA LEU A 149 11.50 -31.08 -6.63
C LEU A 149 10.86 -32.45 -6.91
N LEU A 150 9.54 -32.52 -7.06
CA LEU A 150 8.87 -33.76 -7.43
C LEU A 150 9.32 -34.24 -8.82
N GLY A 151 9.42 -33.32 -9.78
CA GLY A 151 9.94 -33.60 -11.12
C GLY A 151 11.39 -34.11 -11.09
N GLN A 152 12.23 -33.58 -10.20
CA GLN A 152 13.58 -34.10 -9.97
C GLN A 152 13.54 -35.51 -9.40
N ALA A 153 12.73 -35.77 -8.37
CA ALA A 153 12.56 -37.10 -7.80
C ALA A 153 12.10 -38.12 -8.85
N MET A 154 11.13 -37.75 -9.70
CA MET A 154 10.65 -38.61 -10.80
C MET A 154 11.71 -38.81 -11.89
N THR A 155 12.51 -37.79 -12.17
CA THR A 155 13.63 -37.90 -13.11
C THR A 155 14.69 -38.85 -12.57
N GLU A 156 15.08 -38.70 -11.31
CA GLU A 156 16.02 -39.59 -10.63
C GLU A 156 15.52 -41.03 -10.56
N LEU A 157 14.22 -41.22 -10.36
CA LEU A 157 13.57 -42.54 -10.35
C LEU A 157 13.83 -43.30 -11.65
N ASN A 158 13.81 -42.62 -12.80
CA ASN A 158 14.09 -43.25 -14.09
C ASN A 158 15.50 -43.86 -14.20
N PHE A 159 16.42 -43.41 -13.35
CA PHE A 159 17.80 -43.89 -13.25
C PHE A 159 18.02 -44.91 -12.13
N GLN A 160 16.96 -45.38 -11.46
CA GLN A 160 17.05 -46.42 -10.44
C GLN A 160 16.82 -47.82 -11.02
N SER A 161 17.54 -48.80 -10.47
CA SER A 161 17.25 -50.22 -10.65
C SER A 161 16.54 -50.77 -9.41
N PRO A 162 15.97 -52.00 -9.46
CA PRO A 162 15.40 -52.65 -8.29
C PRO A 162 16.36 -52.72 -7.08
N GLU A 163 17.67 -52.72 -7.31
CA GLU A 163 18.67 -52.75 -6.24
C GLU A 163 18.93 -51.38 -5.60
N THR A 164 18.65 -50.28 -6.30
CA THR A 164 18.97 -48.92 -5.84
C THR A 164 17.72 -48.13 -5.45
N ILE A 165 16.53 -48.60 -5.78
CA ILE A 165 15.26 -47.91 -5.50
C ILE A 165 15.04 -47.59 -4.02
N SER A 166 15.51 -48.44 -3.10
CA SER A 166 15.40 -48.18 -1.66
C SER A 166 16.19 -46.93 -1.25
N ALA A 167 17.34 -46.67 -1.87
CA ALA A 167 18.12 -45.46 -1.59
C ALA A 167 17.42 -44.20 -2.11
N TRP A 168 16.78 -44.28 -3.27
CA TRP A 168 15.92 -43.21 -3.79
C TRP A 168 14.73 -42.96 -2.86
N TYR A 169 14.04 -44.01 -2.40
CA TYR A 169 12.90 -43.88 -1.51
C TYR A 169 13.30 -43.24 -0.19
N THR A 170 14.36 -43.71 0.47
CA THR A 170 14.83 -43.12 1.73
C THR A 170 15.19 -41.64 1.57
N ARG A 171 15.77 -41.23 0.43
CA ARG A 171 16.11 -39.82 0.19
C ARG A 171 14.87 -38.93 0.06
N TRP A 172 13.82 -39.42 -0.60
CA TRP A 172 12.65 -38.60 -0.94
C TRP A 172 11.45 -38.82 -0.01
N ALA A 173 11.48 -39.82 0.88
CA ALA A 173 10.40 -40.15 1.80
C ALA A 173 10.16 -39.08 2.88
N ASP A 174 11.20 -38.34 3.30
CA ASP A 174 11.05 -37.23 4.25
C ASP A 174 10.45 -35.98 3.59
N GLU A 175 10.65 -35.84 2.27
CA GLU A 175 10.21 -34.67 1.51
C GLU A 175 8.80 -34.84 0.94
N PHE A 176 8.38 -36.06 0.56
CA PHE A 176 7.11 -36.32 -0.14
C PHE A 176 6.24 -37.35 0.56
N ASP A 177 4.92 -37.17 0.47
CA ASP A 177 3.99 -38.21 0.92
C ASP A 177 4.12 -39.45 0.02
N ALA A 178 3.89 -40.62 0.60
CA ALA A 178 3.95 -41.89 -0.10
C ALA A 178 3.03 -41.91 -1.32
N ARG A 179 1.89 -41.20 -1.25
CA ARG A 179 0.92 -41.07 -2.36
C ARG A 179 1.49 -40.28 -3.55
N GLU A 180 2.26 -39.23 -3.29
CA GLU A 180 2.88 -38.40 -4.33
C GLU A 180 3.94 -39.19 -5.10
N LEU A 181 4.71 -40.03 -4.39
CA LEU A 181 5.74 -40.89 -4.99
C LEU A 181 5.16 -42.15 -5.65
N ALA A 182 4.01 -42.66 -5.17
CA ALA A 182 3.46 -43.94 -5.59
C ALA A 182 3.14 -43.99 -7.09
N HIS A 183 2.59 -42.92 -7.65
CA HIS A 183 2.21 -42.89 -9.07
C HIS A 183 3.42 -43.14 -9.98
N GLY A 184 4.51 -42.37 -9.78
CA GLY A 184 5.73 -42.54 -10.56
C GLY A 184 6.42 -43.88 -10.29
N PHE A 185 6.42 -44.34 -9.03
CA PHE A 185 6.95 -45.64 -8.66
C PHE A 185 6.27 -46.79 -9.41
N TRP A 186 4.93 -46.81 -9.45
CA TRP A 186 4.20 -47.89 -10.12
C TRP A 186 4.40 -47.90 -11.64
N GLN A 187 4.58 -46.73 -12.26
CA GLN A 187 4.97 -46.64 -13.66
C GLN A 187 6.39 -47.16 -13.88
N TRP A 188 7.36 -46.71 -13.07
CA TRP A 188 8.75 -47.18 -13.11
C TRP A 188 8.84 -48.70 -12.96
N ARG A 189 8.07 -49.27 -12.04
CA ARG A 189 8.03 -50.71 -11.77
C ARG A 189 7.71 -51.54 -13.00
N THR A 190 6.86 -51.04 -13.91
CA THR A 190 6.44 -51.79 -15.12
C THR A 190 7.61 -52.19 -16.04
N ARG A 191 8.75 -51.53 -15.90
CA ARG A 191 9.98 -51.82 -16.66
C ARG A 191 10.63 -53.14 -16.22
N PHE A 192 10.46 -53.54 -14.96
CA PHE A 192 11.18 -54.66 -14.36
C PHE A 192 10.28 -55.88 -14.22
N ALA A 193 10.67 -56.98 -14.87
CA ALA A 193 9.91 -58.23 -14.82
C ALA A 193 10.07 -58.94 -13.48
N SER A 194 11.22 -58.77 -12.80
CA SER A 194 11.47 -59.30 -11.46
C SER A 194 10.45 -58.80 -10.43
N LEU A 195 9.94 -57.58 -10.63
CA LEU A 195 9.00 -56.91 -9.73
C LEU A 195 7.53 -57.28 -9.99
N LYS A 196 7.24 -58.22 -10.90
CA LYS A 196 5.87 -58.74 -11.16
C LYS A 196 5.10 -59.16 -9.90
N PRO A 197 5.72 -59.78 -8.88
CA PRO A 197 5.04 -60.10 -7.64
C PRO A 197 4.49 -58.89 -6.89
N LEU A 198 4.93 -57.66 -7.14
CA LEU A 198 4.41 -56.48 -6.42
C LEU A 198 2.98 -56.05 -6.82
N ASP A 199 2.38 -56.61 -7.88
CA ASP A 199 1.05 -56.17 -8.33
C ASP A 199 -0.03 -56.39 -7.25
N TRP A 200 0.06 -57.48 -6.47
CA TRP A 200 -0.92 -57.73 -5.40
C TRP A 200 -0.83 -56.69 -4.28
N LEU A 201 0.37 -56.18 -3.97
CA LEU A 201 0.57 -55.11 -2.97
C LEU A 201 -0.04 -53.79 -3.44
N ARG A 202 0.02 -53.51 -4.74
CA ARG A 202 -0.66 -52.35 -5.33
C ARG A 202 -2.17 -52.49 -5.16
N ASP A 203 -2.70 -53.67 -5.48
CA ASP A 203 -4.14 -53.92 -5.46
C ASP A 203 -4.69 -53.95 -4.01
N SER A 204 -3.84 -54.19 -3.01
CA SER A 204 -4.17 -54.10 -1.58
C SER A 204 -3.92 -52.72 -0.94
N ASP A 205 -3.55 -51.69 -1.72
CA ASP A 205 -3.23 -50.33 -1.25
C ASP A 205 -2.14 -50.29 -0.16
N GLU A 206 -1.14 -51.18 -0.26
CA GLU A 206 -0.04 -51.22 0.72
C GLU A 206 0.88 -50.00 0.58
N PRO A 207 1.36 -49.42 1.70
CA PRO A 207 2.19 -48.24 1.66
C PRO A 207 3.57 -48.54 1.07
N LEU A 208 4.18 -47.53 0.43
CA LEU A 208 5.46 -47.71 -0.27
C LEU A 208 6.57 -48.27 0.60
N TYR A 209 6.62 -47.97 1.90
CA TYR A 209 7.66 -48.53 2.78
C TYR A 209 7.59 -50.07 2.85
N ALA A 210 6.37 -50.65 2.85
CA ALA A 210 6.16 -52.09 2.85
C ALA A 210 6.57 -52.68 1.50
N VAL A 211 6.23 -52.00 0.40
CA VAL A 211 6.67 -52.38 -0.94
C VAL A 211 8.20 -52.37 -1.05
N MET A 212 8.88 -51.36 -0.50
CA MET A 212 10.36 -51.31 -0.50
C MET A 212 10.98 -52.45 0.28
N HIS A 213 10.36 -52.87 1.38
CA HIS A 213 10.79 -54.02 2.15
C HIS A 213 10.69 -55.31 1.32
N GLU A 214 9.61 -55.49 0.56
CA GLU A 214 9.43 -56.66 -0.31
C GLU A 214 10.40 -56.67 -1.50
N ILE A 215 10.69 -55.50 -2.09
CA ILE A 215 11.70 -55.38 -3.16
C ILE A 215 13.04 -55.95 -2.71
N ARG A 216 13.46 -55.70 -1.45
CA ARG A 216 14.73 -56.20 -0.93
C ARG A 216 14.82 -57.73 -0.99
N PHE A 217 13.72 -58.44 -0.72
CA PHE A 217 13.70 -59.89 -0.82
C PHE A 217 13.66 -60.36 -2.27
N ILE A 218 12.83 -59.74 -3.11
CA ILE A 218 12.75 -60.06 -4.53
C ILE A 218 14.12 -59.92 -5.19
N VAL A 219 14.82 -58.81 -4.92
CA VAL A 219 16.17 -58.55 -5.45
C VAL A 219 17.17 -59.59 -4.97
N ARG A 220 17.12 -59.98 -3.69
CA ARG A 220 18.02 -61.00 -3.13
C ARG A 220 17.82 -62.35 -3.81
N ASP A 221 16.57 -62.71 -4.10
CA ASP A 221 16.21 -64.02 -4.64
C ASP A 221 16.29 -64.03 -6.19
N THR A 222 16.46 -62.87 -6.83
CA THR A 222 16.60 -62.74 -8.28
C THR A 222 18.01 -63.14 -8.78
N PRO A 223 18.11 -64.06 -9.77
CA PRO A 223 19.39 -64.48 -10.34
C PRO A 223 20.23 -63.32 -10.91
N ALA A 224 21.56 -63.43 -10.80
CA ALA A 224 22.49 -62.35 -11.18
C ALA A 224 22.33 -61.89 -12.64
N HIS A 225 22.12 -62.81 -13.59
CA HIS A 225 21.95 -62.47 -15.00
C HIS A 225 20.68 -61.65 -15.27
N VAL A 226 19.61 -61.86 -14.49
CA VAL A 226 18.37 -61.06 -14.58
C VAL A 226 18.61 -59.66 -14.01
N ARG A 227 19.27 -59.56 -12.85
CA ARG A 227 19.64 -58.26 -12.26
C ARG A 227 20.52 -57.45 -13.20
N GLU A 228 21.48 -58.08 -13.85
CA GLU A 228 22.34 -57.44 -14.85
C GLU A 228 21.52 -56.94 -16.05
N ALA A 229 20.66 -57.79 -16.63
CA ALA A 229 19.77 -57.39 -17.72
C ALA A 229 18.85 -56.21 -17.33
N GLU A 230 18.34 -56.19 -16.09
CA GLU A 230 17.51 -55.10 -15.57
C GLU A 230 18.32 -53.81 -15.34
N ARG A 231 19.56 -53.89 -14.86
CA ARG A 231 20.50 -52.74 -14.86
C ARG A 231 20.71 -52.20 -16.27
N TRP A 232 20.73 -53.06 -17.28
CA TRP A 232 20.86 -52.63 -18.67
C TRP A 232 19.66 -51.81 -19.17
N GLN A 233 18.48 -51.94 -18.56
CA GLN A 233 17.29 -51.14 -18.90
C GLN A 233 17.32 -49.72 -18.31
N VAL A 234 18.20 -49.45 -17.36
CA VAL A 234 18.36 -48.12 -16.76
C VAL A 234 19.27 -47.25 -17.65
N PRO A 235 18.88 -46.01 -18.02
CA PRO A 235 19.64 -45.18 -18.97
C PRO A 235 21.03 -44.73 -18.50
N ASN A 236 21.46 -45.11 -17.30
CA ASN A 236 22.76 -44.73 -16.76
C ASN A 236 23.88 -45.63 -17.34
N LYS A 237 24.44 -45.23 -18.49
CA LYS A 237 25.51 -45.96 -19.21
C LYS A 237 26.88 -45.27 -19.17
N LEU A 238 26.97 -44.14 -18.49
CA LEU A 238 28.22 -43.41 -18.34
C LEU A 238 29.03 -44.07 -17.21
N THR A 239 29.97 -44.94 -17.59
CA THR A 239 31.06 -45.31 -16.69
C THR A 239 32.07 -44.17 -16.73
N ASP A 240 32.30 -43.52 -15.59
CA ASP A 240 33.36 -42.53 -15.45
C ASP A 240 34.70 -43.23 -15.73
N ARG A 241 35.27 -42.96 -16.91
CA ARG A 241 36.57 -43.48 -17.33
C ARG A 241 37.73 -42.63 -16.80
N SER A 242 37.52 -41.71 -15.87
CA SER A 242 38.58 -40.84 -15.33
C SER A 242 39.34 -41.45 -14.15
N ARG A 243 39.92 -42.64 -14.33
CA ARG A 243 41.11 -43.08 -13.57
C ARG A 243 42.02 -43.90 -14.47
N GLY A 244 42.82 -43.20 -15.26
CA GLY A 244 44.03 -43.68 -15.91
C GLY A 244 45.20 -42.81 -15.47
#